data_AF-A0A7V4U503-F1
#
_entry.id   AF-A0A7V4U503-F1
#
_cell.length_a   1.000
_cell.length_b   1.000
_cell.length_c   1.000
_cell.angle_alpha   90.00
_cell.angle_beta   90.00
_cell.angle_gamma   90.00
#
_symmetry.space_group_name_H-M   'P 1'
#
loop_
_entity.id
_entity.type
_entity.pdbx_description
1 polymer ?
#
loop_
_entity_poly.entity_id
_entity_poly.type
_entity_poly.pdbx_seq_one_letter_code
_entity_poly.pdbx_strand_id
1 'polypeptide(L)'
;MSVKNLNFFFNPRRIAVIGASEDPASIGFVVFKNLLGKGFKGSVYPVNPKFESVQGVEAYPKITDIQREIDLAIIAICPEDLNATLPVVREECGIKGIKGVILMCFDFKTRIENAPALQEKISNIASKYGIRVLGPDSLGF
;
A
#
# COMPACT_ATOMS: atom_id res chain seq x y z
N MET A 1 -7.95 -11.75 17.53
CA MET A 1 -8.54 -10.61 16.77
C MET A 1 -9.88 -11.06 16.19
N SER A 2 -10.94 -10.29 16.39
CA SER A 2 -12.27 -10.62 15.85
C SER A 2 -12.29 -10.48 14.31
N VAL A 3 -12.97 -11.39 13.61
CA VAL A 3 -13.16 -11.40 12.13
C VAL A 3 -14.08 -10.27 11.64
N LYS A 4 -14.43 -9.33 12.51
CA LYS A 4 -15.32 -8.22 12.17
C LYS A 4 -14.63 -7.27 11.19
N ASN A 5 -15.26 -7.12 10.02
CA ASN A 5 -15.03 -6.08 9.03
C ASN A 5 -13.71 -6.16 8.23
N LEU A 6 -13.52 -7.21 7.43
CA LEU A 6 -12.44 -7.30 6.41
C LEU A 6 -12.91 -6.92 5.00
N ASN A 7 -14.10 -6.31 4.87
CA ASN A 7 -14.72 -6.05 3.57
C ASN A 7 -13.87 -5.14 2.67
N PHE A 8 -13.07 -4.25 3.27
CA PHE A 8 -12.15 -3.39 2.54
C PHE A 8 -10.99 -4.14 1.86
N PHE A 9 -10.66 -5.36 2.28
CA PHE A 9 -9.72 -6.20 1.54
C PHE A 9 -10.41 -6.86 0.34
N PHE A 10 -11.56 -7.48 0.55
CA PHE A 10 -12.15 -8.36 -0.48
C PHE A 10 -13.09 -7.64 -1.47
N ASN A 11 -13.69 -6.51 -1.08
CA ASN A 11 -14.57 -5.72 -1.94
C ASN A 11 -14.24 -4.21 -1.91
N PRO A 12 -12.97 -3.80 -2.13
CA PRO A 12 -12.63 -2.38 -2.23
C PRO A 12 -13.24 -1.78 -3.49
N ARG A 13 -13.77 -0.55 -3.39
CA ARG A 13 -14.20 0.23 -4.55
C ARG A 13 -13.08 1.16 -5.02
N ARG A 14 -12.18 1.56 -4.11
CA ARG A 14 -11.09 2.50 -4.40
C ARG A 14 -9.81 2.01 -3.76
N ILE A 15 -8.80 1.75 -4.59
CA ILE A 15 -7.50 1.25 -4.17
C ILE A 15 -6.44 2.29 -4.49
N ALA A 16 -5.59 2.62 -3.52
CA ALA A 16 -4.37 3.39 -3.77
C ALA A 16 -3.17 2.45 -3.83
N VAL A 17 -2.31 2.59 -4.84
CA VAL A 17 -1.06 1.83 -4.97
C VAL A 17 0.12 2.76 -4.70
N ILE A 18 0.64 2.70 -3.48
CA ILE A 18 1.82 3.44 -3.03
C ILE A 18 3.07 2.69 -3.50
N GLY A 19 3.96 3.40 -4.18
CA GLY A 19 5.11 2.81 -4.86
C GLY A 19 4.80 2.35 -6.29
N ALA A 20 3.65 2.75 -6.86
CA ALA A 20 3.38 2.58 -8.29
C ALA A 20 4.50 3.22 -9.12
N SER A 21 4.95 2.54 -10.17
CA SER A 21 6.11 2.95 -10.96
C SER A 21 5.91 2.57 -12.42
N GLU A 22 6.66 3.20 -13.31
CA GLU A 22 6.75 2.83 -14.73
C GLU A 22 7.81 1.77 -15.02
N ASP A 23 8.67 1.46 -14.05
CA ASP A 23 9.69 0.42 -14.18
C ASP A 23 9.05 -0.99 -14.20
N PRO A 24 9.12 -1.74 -15.30
CA PRO A 24 8.53 -3.07 -15.40
C PRO A 24 9.09 -4.10 -14.42
N ALA A 25 10.29 -3.87 -13.88
CA ALA A 25 10.90 -4.74 -12.88
C ALA A 25 10.35 -4.49 -11.45
N SER A 26 9.68 -3.35 -11.24
CA SER A 26 9.17 -2.98 -9.93
C SER A 26 7.87 -3.71 -9.56
N ILE A 27 7.71 -4.03 -8.28
CA ILE A 27 6.49 -4.64 -7.75
C ILE A 27 5.29 -3.72 -7.98
N GLY A 28 5.46 -2.41 -7.74
CA GLY A 28 4.41 -1.42 -7.92
C GLY A 28 3.88 -1.35 -9.35
N PHE A 29 4.75 -1.48 -10.36
CA PHE A 29 4.33 -1.59 -11.76
C PHE A 29 3.44 -2.81 -11.99
N VAL A 30 3.88 -3.99 -11.53
CA VAL A 30 3.17 -5.25 -11.74
C VAL A 30 1.81 -5.25 -11.04
N VAL A 31 1.75 -4.77 -9.79
CA VAL A 31 0.51 -4.65 -9.02
C VAL A 31 -0.48 -3.71 -9.73
N PHE A 32 -0.02 -2.52 -10.11
CA PHE A 32 -0.87 -1.54 -10.77
C PHE A 32 -1.38 -2.05 -12.12
N LYS A 33 -0.50 -2.66 -12.92
CA LYS A 33 -0.85 -3.29 -14.20
C LYS A 33 -1.90 -4.39 -14.04
N ASN A 34 -1.76 -5.22 -13.01
CA ASN A 34 -2.72 -6.29 -12.75
C ASN A 34 -4.10 -5.75 -12.36
N LEU A 35 -4.15 -4.70 -11.54
CA LEU A 35 -5.42 -4.09 -11.15
C LEU A 35 -6.15 -3.48 -12.36
N LEU A 36 -5.42 -2.78 -13.24
CA LEU A 36 -6.01 -2.21 -14.46
C LEU A 36 -6.40 -3.30 -15.47
N GLY A 37 -5.55 -4.32 -15.65
CA GLY A 37 -5.69 -5.30 -16.74
C GLY A 37 -6.60 -6.50 -16.43
N LYS A 38 -6.86 -6.82 -15.16
CA LYS A 38 -7.62 -8.03 -14.76
C LYS A 38 -9.09 -7.78 -14.40
N GLY A 39 -9.64 -6.62 -14.77
CA GLY A 39 -11.07 -6.34 -14.66
C GLY A 39 -11.54 -5.87 -13.29
N PHE A 40 -10.65 -5.25 -12.50
CA PHE A 40 -11.09 -4.53 -11.30
C PHE A 40 -12.08 -3.43 -11.70
N LYS A 41 -13.28 -3.45 -11.10
CA LYS A 41 -14.37 -2.52 -11.45
C LYS A 41 -14.35 -1.23 -10.64
N GLY A 42 -13.46 -1.13 -9.66
CA GLY A 42 -13.27 0.08 -8.87
C GLY A 42 -12.27 1.06 -9.48
N SER A 43 -12.00 2.13 -8.76
CA SER A 43 -10.98 3.11 -9.13
C SER A 43 -9.63 2.74 -8.52
N VAL A 44 -8.55 2.86 -9.30
CA VAL A 44 -7.18 2.62 -8.85
C VAL A 44 -6.40 3.91 -8.97
N TYR A 45 -5.71 4.31 -7.90
CA TYR A 45 -4.95 5.55 -7.83
C TYR A 45 -3.46 5.23 -7.61
N PRO A 46 -2.58 5.52 -8.58
CA PRO A 46 -1.15 5.38 -8.36
C PRO A 46 -0.64 6.51 -7.46
N VAL A 47 0.20 6.18 -6.48
CA VAL A 47 0.82 7.14 -5.57
C VAL A 47 2.33 6.99 -5.64
N ASN A 48 2.98 7.99 -6.25
CA ASN A 48 4.43 8.11 -6.33
C ASN A 48 4.85 9.55 -6.66
N PRO A 49 5.65 10.23 -5.81
CA PRO A 49 6.06 11.62 -6.05
C PRO A 49 7.02 11.80 -7.23
N LYS A 50 7.59 10.72 -7.78
CA LYS A 50 8.54 10.79 -8.90
C LYS A 50 7.86 10.86 -10.27
N PHE A 51 6.58 10.50 -10.36
CA PHE A 51 5.88 10.36 -11.64
C PHE A 51 4.63 11.23 -11.66
N GLU A 52 4.39 11.93 -12.77
CA GLU A 52 3.13 12.64 -13.02
C GLU A 52 2.01 11.67 -13.45
N SER A 53 2.38 10.57 -14.10
CA SER A 53 1.46 9.50 -14.48
C SER A 53 2.15 8.14 -14.41
N VAL A 54 1.38 7.08 -14.17
CA VAL A 54 1.84 5.69 -14.21
C VAL A 54 0.89 4.90 -15.10
N GLN A 55 1.43 4.27 -16.15
CA GLN A 55 0.64 3.47 -17.11
C GLN A 55 -0.57 4.24 -17.69
N GLY A 56 -0.40 5.54 -17.93
CA GLY A 56 -1.44 6.41 -18.49
C GLY A 56 -2.51 6.90 -17.51
N VAL A 57 -2.35 6.62 -16.21
CA VAL A 57 -3.23 7.13 -15.14
C VAL A 57 -2.49 8.21 -14.35
N GLU A 58 -3.18 9.32 -14.05
CA GLU A 58 -2.65 10.41 -13.21
C GLU A 58 -2.15 9.87 -11.86
N ALA A 59 -0.90 10.19 -11.53
CA ALA A 59 -0.27 9.79 -10.28
C ALA A 59 -0.26 10.92 -9.27
N TYR A 60 -0.44 10.55 -8.00
CA TYR A 60 -0.48 11.49 -6.88
C TYR A 60 0.83 11.41 -6.10
N PRO A 61 1.40 12.54 -5.66
CA PRO A 61 2.63 12.51 -4.87
C PRO A 61 2.39 11.94 -3.47
N LYS A 62 1.21 12.16 -2.89
CA LYS A 62 0.78 11.59 -1.60
C LYS A 62 -0.63 11.03 -1.67
N ILE A 63 -0.92 10.06 -0.80
CA ILE A 63 -2.26 9.49 -0.71
C ILE A 63 -3.29 10.49 -0.16
N THR A 64 -2.82 11.50 0.59
CA THR A 64 -3.66 12.59 1.09
C THR A 64 -4.22 13.47 -0.02
N ASP A 65 -3.54 13.57 -1.17
CA ASP A 65 -3.89 14.47 -2.28
C ASP A 65 -5.10 13.96 -3.07
N ILE A 66 -5.40 12.66 -2.97
CA ILE A 66 -6.56 12.05 -3.62
C ILE A 66 -7.84 12.52 -2.92
N GLN A 67 -8.67 13.34 -3.53
CA GLN A 67 -9.87 13.89 -2.87
C GLN A 67 -10.93 12.83 -2.49
N ARG A 68 -10.89 11.65 -3.14
CA ARG A 68 -11.81 10.54 -2.84
C ARG A 68 -11.34 9.75 -1.62
N GLU A 69 -12.30 9.12 -0.93
CA GLU A 69 -11.96 8.17 0.13
C GLU A 69 -11.27 6.94 -0.47
N ILE A 70 -10.35 6.34 0.26
CA ILE A 70 -9.64 5.13 -0.17
C ILE A 70 -10.03 3.99 0.77
N ASP A 71 -10.47 2.87 0.21
CA ASP A 71 -10.86 1.70 0.99
C ASP A 71 -9.64 0.87 1.40
N LEU A 72 -8.69 0.74 0.46
CA LEU A 72 -7.52 -0.13 0.57
C LEU A 72 -6.29 0.58 0.02
N ALA A 73 -5.20 0.59 0.79
CA ALA A 73 -3.88 0.98 0.29
C ALA A 73 -3.00 -0.26 0.08
N ILE A 74 -2.40 -0.37 -1.10
CA ILE A 74 -1.37 -1.37 -1.40
C ILE A 74 -0.04 -0.64 -1.45
N ILE A 75 0.88 -1.02 -0.57
CA ILE A 75 2.22 -0.46 -0.48
C ILE A 75 3.16 -1.47 -1.12
N ALA A 76 3.60 -1.17 -2.34
CA ALA A 76 4.46 -2.04 -3.14
C ALA A 76 5.81 -1.36 -3.33
N ILE A 77 6.74 -1.66 -2.44
CA ILE A 77 8.05 -0.98 -2.35
C ILE A 77 9.17 -1.99 -2.13
N CYS A 78 10.40 -1.56 -2.41
CA CYS A 78 11.58 -2.33 -2.09
C CYS A 78 11.92 -2.21 -0.59
N PRO A 79 12.61 -3.19 0.02
CA PRO A 79 12.98 -3.16 1.43
C PRO A 79 13.74 -1.92 1.87
N GLU A 80 14.57 -1.38 0.98
CA GLU A 80 15.40 -0.20 1.22
C GLU A 80 14.53 1.05 1.49
N ASP A 81 13.34 1.12 0.90
CA ASP A 81 12.40 2.23 1.04
C ASP A 81 11.39 2.05 2.19
N LEU A 82 11.43 0.92 2.89
CA LEU A 82 10.41 0.58 3.90
C LEU A 82 10.43 1.55 5.09
N ASN A 83 11.61 1.93 5.56
CA ASN A 83 11.74 2.90 6.65
C ASN A 83 11.15 4.27 6.28
N ALA A 84 11.34 4.70 5.04
CA ALA A 84 10.78 5.95 4.53
C ALA A 84 9.25 5.88 4.34
N THR A 85 8.69 4.67 4.23
CA THR A 85 7.26 4.45 4.00
C THR A 85 6.46 4.22 5.29
N LEU A 86 7.10 3.89 6.41
CA LEU A 86 6.42 3.78 7.71
C LEU A 86 5.67 5.05 8.14
N PRO A 87 6.21 6.27 7.95
CA PRO A 87 5.47 7.50 8.19
C PRO A 87 4.18 7.60 7.35
N VAL A 88 4.19 7.11 6.10
CA VAL A 88 3.02 7.09 5.22
C VAL A 88 1.92 6.19 5.78
N VAL A 89 2.29 4.99 6.24
CA VAL A 89 1.36 4.06 6.91
C VAL A 89 0.76 4.69 8.17
N ARG A 90 1.57 5.44 8.92
CA ARG A 90 1.19 6.03 10.20
C ARG A 90 0.30 7.25 10.03
N GLU A 91 0.77 8.23 9.27
CA GLU A 91 0.19 9.56 9.22
C GLU A 91 -0.75 9.68 8.06
N GLU A 92 -0.31 9.38 6.84
CA GLU A 92 -1.12 9.64 5.66
C GLU A 92 -2.32 8.67 5.57
N CYS A 93 -2.09 7.36 5.74
CA CYS A 93 -3.18 6.38 5.74
C CYS A 93 -4.13 6.58 6.94
N GLY A 94 -3.57 6.92 8.11
CA GLY A 94 -4.34 7.21 9.32
C GLY A 94 -5.23 8.45 9.18
N ILE A 95 -4.67 9.56 8.70
CA ILE A 95 -5.42 10.82 8.43
C ILE A 95 -6.49 10.60 7.38
N LYS A 96 -6.20 9.80 6.35
CA LYS A 96 -7.16 9.47 5.29
C LYS A 96 -8.27 8.51 5.73
N GLY A 97 -8.16 7.93 6.93
CA GLY A 97 -9.14 7.01 7.50
C GLY A 97 -9.14 5.62 6.84
N ILE A 98 -8.02 5.23 6.23
CA ILE A 98 -7.90 3.96 5.51
C ILE A 98 -7.87 2.82 6.53
N LYS A 99 -8.74 1.83 6.33
CA LYS A 99 -8.90 0.71 7.28
C LYS A 99 -8.06 -0.52 6.92
N GLY A 100 -7.70 -0.67 5.65
CA GLY A 100 -6.91 -1.79 5.15
C GLY A 100 -5.64 -1.35 4.44
N VAL A 101 -4.54 -1.98 4.78
CA VAL A 101 -3.25 -1.82 4.10
C VAL A 101 -2.70 -3.19 3.75
N ILE A 102 -2.31 -3.40 2.50
CA ILE A 102 -1.48 -4.53 2.09
C ILE A 102 -0.08 -4.00 1.90
N LEU A 103 0.88 -4.51 2.67
CA LEU A 103 2.28 -4.14 2.56
C LEU A 103 3.01 -5.28 1.86
N MET A 104 3.42 -5.01 0.62
CA MET A 104 4.18 -5.90 -0.26
C MET A 104 5.63 -5.42 -0.31
N CYS A 105 6.44 -6.03 0.53
CA CYS A 105 7.87 -5.81 0.58
C CYS A 105 8.55 -7.17 0.42
N PHE A 106 8.92 -7.52 -0.82
CA PHE A 106 9.62 -8.77 -1.10
C PHE A 106 10.97 -8.82 -0.39
N ASP A 107 11.41 -10.01 0.01
CA ASP A 107 12.69 -10.22 0.71
C ASP A 107 12.81 -9.48 2.06
N PHE A 108 11.68 -9.05 2.67
CA PHE A 108 11.70 -8.30 3.94
C PHE A 108 12.52 -9.00 5.03
N LYS A 109 12.35 -10.33 5.17
CA LYS A 109 13.05 -11.11 6.20
C LYS A 109 14.54 -11.34 5.92
N THR A 110 14.94 -11.27 4.65
CA THR A 110 16.31 -11.58 4.21
C THR A 110 17.17 -10.33 4.03
N ARG A 111 16.56 -9.19 3.68
CA ARG A 111 17.27 -7.93 3.41
C ARG A 111 17.22 -6.91 4.56
N ILE A 112 16.34 -7.09 5.54
CA ILE A 112 16.27 -6.19 6.70
C ILE A 112 16.97 -6.84 7.90
N GLU A 113 18.09 -6.25 8.33
CA GLU A 113 18.89 -6.74 9.47
C GLU A 113 18.08 -6.93 10.76
N ASN A 114 17.12 -6.02 11.02
CA ASN A 114 16.26 -6.05 12.21
C ASN A 114 14.77 -6.22 11.86
N ALA A 115 14.46 -7.17 10.98
CA ALA A 115 13.09 -7.43 10.50
C ALA A 115 12.05 -7.59 11.65
N PRO A 116 12.32 -8.29 12.77
CA PRO A 116 11.34 -8.42 13.86
C PRO A 116 10.97 -7.09 14.52
N ALA A 117 11.96 -6.24 14.80
CA ALA A 117 11.73 -4.93 15.41
C ALA A 117 10.95 -4.01 14.45
N LEU A 118 11.20 -4.11 13.14
CA LEU A 118 10.48 -3.33 12.14
C LEU A 118 9.02 -3.81 12.00
N GLN A 119 8.80 -5.12 12.05
CA GLN A 119 7.45 -5.69 12.06
C GLN A 119 6.65 -5.26 13.31
N GLU A 120 7.29 -5.22 14.47
CA GLU A 120 6.69 -4.72 15.70
C GLU A 120 6.30 -3.23 15.57
N LYS A 121 7.17 -2.40 14.99
CA LYS A 121 6.87 -0.99 14.70
C LYS A 121 5.66 -0.85 13.77
N ILE A 122 5.58 -1.64 12.70
CA ILE A 122 4.42 -1.66 11.78
C ILE A 122 3.15 -2.03 12.54
N SER A 123 3.19 -3.06 13.36
CA SER A 123 2.04 -3.53 14.16
C SER A 123 1.56 -2.46 15.16
N ASN A 124 2.49 -1.78 15.83
CA ASN A 124 2.19 -0.71 16.78
C ASN A 124 1.55 0.51 16.09
N ILE A 125 2.07 0.89 14.93
CA ILE A 125 1.49 1.95 14.08
C ILE A 125 0.07 1.57 13.67
N ALA A 126 -0.11 0.38 13.12
CA ALA A 126 -1.41 -0.10 12.65
C ALA A 126 -2.45 -0.11 13.78
N SER A 127 -2.05 -0.59 14.96
CA SER A 127 -2.92 -0.65 16.14
C SER A 127 -3.35 0.73 16.63
N LYS A 128 -2.46 1.73 16.58
CA LYS A 128 -2.76 3.11 17.02
C LYS A 128 -3.85 3.77 16.18
N TYR A 129 -3.88 3.52 14.87
CA TYR A 129 -4.84 4.13 13.93
C TYR A 129 -6.01 3.21 13.57
N GLY A 130 -6.09 2.02 14.18
CA GLY A 130 -7.13 1.03 13.89
C GLY A 130 -7.04 0.43 12.48
N ILE A 131 -5.85 0.48 11.87
CA ILE A 131 -5.57 -0.04 10.53
C ILE A 131 -5.30 -1.54 10.61
N ARG A 132 -5.80 -2.31 9.65
CA ARG A 132 -5.42 -3.71 9.45
C ARG A 132 -4.35 -3.80 8.38
N VAL A 133 -3.23 -4.45 8.71
CA VAL A 133 -2.11 -4.67 7.80
C VAL A 133 -2.02 -6.14 7.41
N LEU A 134 -1.97 -6.42 6.11
CA LEU A 134 -1.59 -7.72 5.54
C LEU A 134 -0.16 -7.59 5.01
N GLY A 135 0.79 -8.38 5.52
CA GLY A 135 2.22 -8.25 5.19
C GLY A 135 3.09 -8.25 6.45
N PRO A 136 4.34 -7.75 6.39
CA PRO A 136 4.97 -7.01 5.28
C PRO A 136 5.49 -7.87 4.12
N ASP A 137 5.59 -9.18 4.32
CA ASP A 137 6.08 -10.16 3.33
C ASP A 137 4.86 -10.87 2.71
N SER A 138 4.10 -10.15 1.90
CA SER A 138 2.88 -10.64 1.25
C SER A 138 2.93 -10.44 -0.26
N LEU A 139 2.38 -11.40 -0.99
CA LEU A 139 2.11 -11.31 -2.42
C LEU A 139 0.74 -10.68 -2.73
N GLY A 140 -0.03 -10.33 -1.71
CA GLY A 140 -1.44 -10.02 -1.84
C GLY A 140 -2.30 -11.27 -2.00
N PHE A 141 -3.47 -11.10 -2.61
CA PHE A 141 -4.44 -12.13 -2.95
C PHE A 141 -5.14 -11.80 -4.28
#